data_AF-G1TCQ2-F1
#
_entry.id   AF-G1TCQ2-F1
#
_cell.length_a   1.000
_cell.length_b   1.000
_cell.length_c   1.000
_cell.angle_alpha   90.00
_cell.angle_beta   90.00
_cell.angle_gamma   90.00
#
_symmetry.space_group_name_H-M   'P 1'
#
loop_
_entity.id
_entity.type
_entity.pdbx_description
1 polymer ?
#
loop_
_entity_poly.entity_id
_entity_poly.type
_entity_poly.pdbx_seq_one_letter_code
_entity_poly.pdbx_strand_id
1 'polypeptide(L)'
;MNFTGKYRLQSQENFETFMKAAGVPEDIIQKMKDAEGSSEIVQNGKHFKLIISIGSKVIQNEFTLGEECELDTVMGKVKTVVKLEGENKLVTTFKNIKSVTELNGDTITNTMTIGDVVFKRISKRI
;
A
#
# COMPACT_ATOMS: atom_id res chain seq x y z
N MET A 1 0.73 18.35 2.82
CA MET A 1 1.06 17.45 3.95
C MET A 1 2.28 16.59 3.59
N ASN A 2 3.07 16.15 4.57
CA ASN A 2 4.21 15.25 4.32
C ASN A 2 3.81 13.81 4.67
N PHE A 3 3.85 12.92 3.69
CA PHE A 3 3.62 11.48 3.91
C PHE A 3 4.75 10.83 4.71
N THR A 4 5.90 11.50 4.85
CA THR A 4 7.05 10.99 5.59
C THR A 4 6.67 10.63 7.02
N GLY A 5 6.94 9.38 7.40
CA GLY A 5 6.64 8.84 8.71
C GLY A 5 6.59 7.32 8.70
N LYS A 6 6.65 6.74 9.90
CA LYS A 6 6.38 5.33 10.13
C LYS A 6 4.91 5.17 10.51
N TYR A 7 4.25 4.19 9.93
CA TYR A 7 2.85 3.88 10.17
C TYR A 7 2.73 2.43 10.59
N ARG A 8 1.95 2.16 11.63
CA ARG A 8 1.60 0.81 12.07
C ARG A 8 0.15 0.52 11.71
N LEU A 9 -0.07 -0.66 11.16
CA LEU A 9 -1.40 -1.17 10.87
C LEU A 9 -2.26 -1.12 12.13
N GLN A 10 -3.44 -0.52 12.02
CA GLN A 10 -4.46 -0.49 13.08
C GLN A 10 -5.57 -1.47 12.75
N SER A 11 -6.07 -1.42 11.52
CA SER A 11 -7.14 -2.30 11.06
C SER A 11 -7.06 -2.53 9.56
N GLN A 12 -7.58 -3.67 9.11
CA GLN A 12 -7.74 -3.99 7.71
C GLN A 12 -9.04 -4.77 7.47
N GLU A 13 -9.69 -4.51 6.34
CA GLU A 13 -10.97 -5.05 5.94
C GLU A 13 -10.83 -5.72 4.58
N ASN A 14 -11.48 -6.88 4.38
CA ASN A 14 -11.45 -7.67 3.15
C ASN A 14 -10.04 -8.09 2.67
N PHE A 15 -9.06 -8.16 3.59
CA PHE A 15 -7.69 -8.58 3.29
C PHE A 15 -7.64 -9.96 2.64
N GLU A 16 -8.33 -10.95 3.23
CA GLU A 16 -8.32 -12.33 2.75
C GLU A 16 -8.95 -12.45 1.36
N THR A 17 -10.13 -11.85 1.18
CA THR A 17 -10.85 -11.85 -0.10
C THR A 17 -10.03 -11.21 -1.21
N PHE A 18 -9.40 -10.07 -0.92
CA PHE A 18 -8.56 -9.36 -1.89
C PHE A 18 -7.30 -10.15 -2.24
N MET A 19 -6.60 -10.70 -1.23
CA MET A 19 -5.39 -11.47 -1.47
C MET A 19 -5.68 -12.77 -2.24
N LYS A 20 -6.83 -13.42 -1.98
CA LYS A 20 -7.31 -14.56 -2.78
C LYS A 20 -7.59 -14.16 -4.22
N ALA A 21 -8.30 -13.05 -4.44
CA ALA A 21 -8.60 -12.53 -5.78
C ALA A 21 -7.32 -12.14 -6.55
N ALA A 22 -6.29 -11.69 -5.82
CA ALA A 22 -4.97 -11.38 -6.35
C ALA A 22 -4.10 -12.61 -6.64
N GLY A 23 -4.53 -13.83 -6.28
CA GLY A 23 -3.79 -15.06 -6.50
C GLY A 23 -2.69 -15.35 -5.45
N VAL A 24 -2.76 -14.72 -4.28
CA VAL A 24 -1.85 -15.03 -3.17
C VAL A 24 -2.28 -16.35 -2.50
N PRO A 25 -1.36 -17.30 -2.25
CA PRO A 25 -1.68 -18.56 -1.56
C PRO A 25 -2.23 -18.34 -0.15
N GLU A 26 -3.24 -19.13 0.24
CA GLU A 26 -3.92 -19.01 1.56
C GLU A 26 -2.97 -19.11 2.75
N ASP A 27 -1.96 -19.98 2.70
CA ASP A 27 -0.92 -20.08 3.72
C ASP A 27 -0.18 -18.76 3.98
N ILE A 28 0.06 -17.97 2.93
CA ILE A 28 0.72 -16.67 3.05
C ILE A 28 -0.28 -15.64 3.59
N ILE A 29 -1.54 -15.70 3.16
CA ILE A 29 -2.60 -14.80 3.62
C ILE A 29 -2.77 -14.92 5.13
N GLN A 30 -2.88 -16.15 5.67
CA GLN A 30 -3.04 -16.36 7.10
C GLN A 30 -1.82 -15.85 7.88
N LYS A 31 -0.60 -16.11 7.40
CA LYS A 31 0.61 -15.57 8.02
C LYS A 31 0.66 -14.05 8.05
N MET A 32 0.21 -13.39 6.98
CA MET A 32 0.21 -11.93 6.90
C MET A 32 -0.94 -11.27 7.66
N LYS A 33 -2.05 -12.00 7.88
CA LYS A 33 -3.22 -11.50 8.60
C LYS A 33 -2.94 -11.24 10.07
N ASP A 34 -2.25 -12.18 10.72
CA ASP A 34 -1.85 -12.08 12.14
C ASP A 34 -0.50 -11.38 12.34
N ALA A 35 0.27 -11.17 11.27
CA ALA A 35 1.54 -10.48 11.35
C ALA A 35 1.38 -8.98 11.53
N GLU A 36 2.25 -8.41 12.35
CA GLU A 36 2.35 -6.97 12.48
C GLU A 36 2.84 -6.34 11.17
N GLY A 37 2.00 -5.47 10.62
CA GLY A 37 2.32 -4.67 9.45
C GLY A 37 2.76 -3.27 9.84
N SER A 38 3.99 -2.90 9.51
CA SER A 38 4.43 -1.51 9.52
C SER A 38 4.77 -1.02 8.11
N SER A 39 4.67 0.28 7.89
CA SER A 39 4.98 0.91 6.63
C SER A 39 5.69 2.22 6.91
N GLU A 40 6.89 2.40 6.38
CA GLU A 40 7.62 3.65 6.42
C GLU A 40 7.53 4.32 5.06
N ILE A 41 7.19 5.59 5.07
CA ILE A 41 7.17 6.42 3.87
C ILE A 41 8.21 7.50 4.06
N VAL A 42 8.99 7.78 3.02
CA VAL A 42 9.90 8.92 2.93
C VAL A 42 9.59 9.67 1.65
N GLN A 43 9.17 10.91 1.79
CA GLN A 43 8.81 11.79 0.68
C GLN A 43 9.90 12.87 0.52
N ASN A 44 10.56 12.86 -0.63
CA ASN A 44 11.54 13.85 -1.06
C ASN A 44 11.02 14.57 -2.31
N GLY A 45 10.20 15.60 -2.11
CA GLY A 45 9.55 16.32 -3.19
C GLY A 45 8.59 15.42 -3.98
N LYS A 46 8.98 15.06 -5.20
CA LYS A 46 8.24 14.12 -6.08
C LYS A 46 8.68 12.67 -5.93
N HIS A 47 9.81 12.41 -5.27
CA HIS A 47 10.33 11.08 -5.08
C HIS A 47 9.83 10.49 -3.76
N PHE A 48 9.32 9.27 -3.80
CA PHE A 48 8.74 8.57 -2.67
C PHE A 48 9.44 7.23 -2.49
N LYS A 49 9.78 6.93 -1.25
CA LYS A 49 10.29 5.64 -0.82
C LYS A 49 9.32 5.05 0.18
N LEU A 50 8.84 3.86 -0.12
CA LEU A 50 7.87 3.12 0.67
C LEU A 50 8.50 1.80 1.10
N ILE A 51 8.65 1.60 2.41
CA ILE A 51 9.18 0.38 3.00
C ILE A 51 8.05 -0.28 3.78
N ILE A 52 7.61 -1.46 3.36
CA ILE A 52 6.53 -2.22 3.98
C ILE A 52 7.15 -3.42 4.68
N SER A 53 6.92 -3.55 5.98
CA SER A 53 7.38 -4.68 6.78
C SER A 53 6.16 -5.44 7.30
N ILE A 54 6.03 -6.71 6.94
CA ILE A 54 4.94 -7.60 7.37
C ILE A 54 5.58 -8.86 7.94
N GLY A 55 5.61 -8.96 9.27
CA GLY A 55 6.34 -10.03 9.96
C GLY A 55 7.81 -10.07 9.56
N SER A 56 8.27 -11.17 8.96
CA SER A 56 9.65 -11.32 8.47
C SER A 56 9.90 -10.78 7.06
N LYS A 57 8.85 -10.37 6.33
CA LYS A 57 8.98 -9.90 4.94
C LYS A 57 9.09 -8.38 4.90
N VAL A 58 10.16 -7.89 4.31
CA VAL A 58 10.40 -6.46 4.09
C VAL A 58 10.41 -6.19 2.60
N ILE A 59 9.58 -5.24 2.16
CA ILE A 59 9.40 -4.85 0.76
C ILE A 59 9.74 -3.38 0.65
N GLN A 60 10.72 -3.04 -0.18
CA GLN A 60 11.12 -1.66 -0.41
C GLN A 60 10.77 -1.25 -1.84
N ASN A 61 10.09 -0.12 -1.96
CA ASN A 61 9.62 0.46 -3.21
C ASN A 61 10.07 1.91 -3.32
N GLU A 62 10.54 2.30 -4.49
CA GLU A 62 10.96 3.68 -4.78
C GLU A 62 10.30 4.11 -6.09
N PHE A 63 9.60 5.25 -6.04
CA PHE A 63 8.84 5.75 -7.19
C PHE A 63 8.82 7.26 -7.22
N THR A 64 8.69 7.82 -8.42
CA THR A 64 8.53 9.27 -8.62
C THR A 64 7.11 9.57 -9.12
N LEU A 65 6.47 10.58 -8.54
CA LEU A 65 5.11 10.98 -8.91
C LEU A 65 5.04 11.40 -10.38
N GLY A 66 4.10 10.80 -11.11
CA GLY A 66 3.87 11.07 -12.52
C GLY A 66 4.75 10.28 -13.49
N GLU A 67 5.67 9.45 -13.00
CA GLU A 67 6.54 8.62 -13.84
C GLU A 67 6.20 7.13 -13.72
N GLU A 68 6.54 6.35 -14.75
CA GLU A 68 6.41 4.90 -14.70
C GLU A 68 7.46 4.34 -13.73
N CYS A 69 7.00 3.49 -12.80
CA CYS A 69 7.82 2.84 -11.80
C CYS A 69 7.43 1.36 -11.68
N GLU A 70 8.37 0.53 -11.25
CA GLU A 70 8.11 -0.86 -10.89
C GLU A 70 8.00 -0.97 -9.37
N LEU A 71 6.82 -1.35 -8.89
CA LEU A 71 6.57 -1.62 -7.48
C LEU A 71 6.61 -3.12 -7.23
N ASP A 72 7.40 -3.54 -6.25
CA ASP A 72 7.35 -4.86 -5.66
C ASP A 72 6.18 -4.94 -4.66
N THR A 73 5.32 -5.93 -4.85
CA THR A 73 4.17 -6.17 -3.97
C THR A 73 4.19 -7.62 -3.49
N VAL A 74 3.35 -7.95 -2.52
CA VAL A 74 3.17 -9.35 -2.09
C VAL A 74 2.69 -10.27 -3.22
N MET A 75 2.10 -9.71 -4.29
CA MET A 75 1.63 -10.39 -5.50
C MET A 75 2.72 -10.48 -6.59
N GLY A 76 3.91 -9.94 -6.34
CA GLY A 76 5.00 -9.78 -7.30
C GLY A 76 5.14 -8.35 -7.82
N LYS A 77 6.00 -8.19 -8.82
CA LYS A 77 6.34 -6.90 -9.43
C LYS A 77 5.21 -6.40 -10.35
N VAL A 78 4.90 -5.12 -10.23
CA VAL A 78 3.89 -4.44 -11.04
C VAL A 78 4.43 -3.11 -11.55
N LYS A 79 4.25 -2.83 -12.83
CA LYS A 79 4.52 -1.52 -13.39
C LYS A 79 3.31 -0.62 -13.22
N THR A 80 3.52 0.58 -12.71
CA THR A 80 2.45 1.53 -12.46
C THR A 80 2.95 2.97 -12.47
N VAL A 81 2.01 3.91 -12.52
CA VAL A 81 2.27 5.33 -12.33
C VAL A 81 1.51 5.78 -11.09
N VAL A 82 2.21 6.39 -10.13
CA VAL A 82 1.58 6.98 -8.95
C VAL A 82 1.32 8.46 -9.21
N LYS A 83 0.08 8.89 -9.03
CA LYS A 83 -0.35 10.27 -9.17
C LYS A 83 -0.77 10.81 -7.82
N LEU A 84 -0.42 12.06 -7.53
CA LEU A 84 -0.94 12.77 -6.37
C LEU A 84 -2.15 13.58 -6.82
N GLU A 85 -3.32 13.26 -6.26
CA GLU A 85 -4.54 14.04 -6.40
C GLU A 85 -4.69 14.93 -5.16
N GLY A 86 -4.85 16.24 -5.37
CA GLY A 86 -4.89 17.20 -4.26
C GLY A 86 -3.57 17.25 -3.48
N GLU A 87 -3.64 17.34 -2.15
CA GLU A 87 -2.47 17.54 -1.29
C GLU A 87 -2.09 16.33 -0.42
N ASN A 88 -2.96 15.31 -0.38
CA ASN A 88 -2.87 14.20 0.58
C ASN A 88 -3.40 12.86 0.06
N LYS A 89 -3.66 12.73 -1.26
CA LYS A 89 -4.21 11.51 -1.85
C LYS A 89 -3.34 11.01 -2.99
N LEU A 90 -2.78 9.81 -2.85
CA LEU A 90 -2.04 9.13 -3.92
C LEU A 90 -2.98 8.13 -4.60
N VAL A 91 -3.06 8.17 -5.92
CA VAL A 91 -3.85 7.24 -6.72
C VAL A 91 -2.96 6.57 -7.74
N THR A 92 -3.10 5.25 -7.83
CA THR A 92 -2.38 4.44 -8.79
C THR A 92 -3.28 3.32 -9.29
N THR A 93 -3.01 2.82 -10.50
CA THR A 93 -3.82 1.76 -11.11
C THR A 93 -2.91 0.81 -11.84
N PHE A 94 -2.95 -0.47 -11.45
CA PHE A 94 -2.08 -1.51 -11.99
C PHE A 94 -2.83 -2.83 -12.06
N LYS A 95 -2.66 -3.63 -13.13
CA LYS A 95 -3.28 -4.97 -13.28
C LYS A 95 -4.78 -5.03 -12.87
N ASN A 96 -5.57 -4.05 -13.28
CA ASN A 96 -7.01 -3.89 -12.94
C ASN A 96 -7.30 -3.63 -11.44
N ILE A 97 -6.28 -3.32 -10.66
CA ILE A 97 -6.37 -2.91 -9.27
C ILE A 97 -6.23 -1.39 -9.20
N LYS A 98 -7.23 -0.73 -8.62
CA LYS A 98 -7.14 0.70 -8.29
C LYS A 98 -6.70 0.83 -6.83
N SER A 99 -5.55 1.43 -6.58
CA SER A 99 -5.05 1.69 -5.24
C SER A 99 -5.08 3.19 -4.94
N VAL A 100 -5.67 3.54 -3.81
CA VAL A 100 -5.89 4.90 -3.33
C VAL A 100 -5.35 5.01 -1.92
N THR A 101 -4.36 5.88 -1.69
CA THR A 101 -3.75 6.11 -0.38
C THR A 101 -4.02 7.53 0.05
N GLU A 102 -4.82 7.71 1.09
CA GLU A 102 -5.23 9.00 1.63
C GLU A 102 -4.60 9.22 3.01
N LEU A 103 -3.88 10.33 3.17
CA LEU A 103 -3.30 10.77 4.43
C LEU A 103 -4.22 11.79 5.10
N ASN A 104 -4.72 11.47 6.29
CA ASN A 104 -5.56 12.33 7.10
C ASN A 104 -4.89 12.56 8.46
N GLY A 105 -4.19 13.68 8.60
CA GLY A 105 -3.37 13.98 9.77
C GLY A 105 -2.30 12.89 9.96
N ASP A 106 -2.42 12.12 11.04
CA ASP A 106 -1.53 11.02 11.38
C ASP A 106 -2.01 9.65 10.91
N THR A 107 -3.10 9.56 10.16
CA THR A 107 -3.68 8.28 9.72
C THR A 107 -3.63 8.16 8.21
N ILE A 108 -3.09 7.05 7.72
CA ILE A 108 -3.14 6.65 6.32
C ILE A 108 -4.25 5.63 6.13
N THR A 109 -5.14 5.91 5.18
CA THR A 109 -6.13 4.96 4.68
C THR A 109 -5.71 4.54 3.29
N ASN A 110 -5.36 3.27 3.12
CA ASN A 110 -5.12 2.67 1.82
C ASN A 110 -6.33 1.83 1.41
N THR A 111 -6.89 2.12 0.25
CA THR A 111 -8.04 1.42 -0.33
C THR A 111 -7.61 0.83 -1.66
N MET A 112 -7.69 -0.48 -1.81
CA MET A 112 -7.45 -1.17 -3.08
C MET A 112 -8.72 -1.83 -3.57
N THR A 113 -9.03 -1.69 -4.85
CA THR A 113 -10.23 -2.27 -5.45
C THR A 113 -9.84 -3.16 -6.61
N ILE A 114 -10.32 -4.41 -6.61
CA ILE A 114 -10.16 -5.37 -7.70
C ILE A 114 -11.54 -5.95 -8.05
N GLY A 115 -12.06 -5.62 -9.23
CA GLY A 115 -13.45 -5.93 -9.59
C GLY A 115 -14.43 -5.39 -8.54
N ASP A 116 -15.23 -6.28 -7.94
CA ASP A 116 -16.19 -5.96 -6.88
C ASP A 116 -15.60 -6.01 -5.46
N VAL A 117 -14.33 -6.43 -5.30
CA VAL A 117 -13.69 -6.58 -3.99
C VAL A 117 -12.96 -5.29 -3.62
N VAL A 118 -13.33 -4.72 -2.46
CA VAL A 118 -12.70 -3.52 -1.89
C VAL A 118 -11.93 -3.89 -0.63
N PHE A 119 -10.61 -3.86 -0.72
CA PHE A 119 -9.69 -3.95 0.41
C PHE A 119 -9.47 -2.57 1.00
N LYS A 120 -9.56 -2.45 2.33
CA LYS A 120 -9.27 -1.20 3.04
C LYS A 120 -8.32 -1.48 4.19
N ARG A 121 -7.31 -0.63 4.33
CA ARG A 121 -6.27 -0.72 5.35
C ARG A 121 -6.07 0.63 6.00
N ILE A 122 -6.17 0.68 7.32
CA ILE A 122 -5.99 1.89 8.12
C ILE A 122 -4.73 1.71 8.95
N SER A 123 -3.77 2.61 8.75
CA SER A 123 -2.50 2.63 9.48
C SER A 123 -2.32 3.98 10.15
N LYS A 124 -1.87 3.98 11.41
CA LYS A 124 -1.64 5.22 12.17
C LYS A 124 -0.15 5.45 12.34
N ARG A 125 0.27 6.71 12.25
CA ARG A 125 1.64 7.13 12.45
C ARG A 125 2.10 6.79 13.87
N ILE A 126 3.32 6.28 14.00
CA ILE A 126 4.00 5.97 15.26
C ILE A 126 5.16 6.92 15.50
#